data_AF-A0A1H4GKR3-F1
#
_entry.id   AF-A0A1H4GKR3-F1
#
_cell.length_a   1.000
_cell.length_b   1.000
_cell.length_c   1.000
_cell.angle_alpha   90.00
_cell.angle_beta   90.00
_cell.angle_gamma   90.00
#
_symmetry.space_group_name_H-M   'P 1'
#
loop_
_entity.id
_entity.type
_entity.pdbx_description
1 polymer ?
#
loop_
_entity_poly.entity_id
_entity_poly.type
_entity_poly.pdbx_seq_one_letter_code
_entity_poly.pdbx_strand_id
1 'polypeptide(L)'
;MSNRRRPARDSTYRSRYLHSPAWFARRDRWFLEEDHRHGAVRCALCLGAGSARSLELHHLDYRGVTQTPHGWTAHEQHDDLTALHPRCHEYVHQLIERDRALSGFVSRRTASIQAIARLQAKIARYIEASLEQQ
;
A
#
# COMPACT_ATOMS: atom_id res chain seq x y z
N MET A 1 6.09 10.07 8.86
CA MET A 1 5.06 10.93 8.27
C MET A 1 5.73 12.17 7.71
N SER A 2 5.99 12.28 6.40
CA SER A 2 6.07 13.60 5.75
C SER A 2 5.58 13.54 4.29
N ASN A 3 4.71 14.43 3.81
CA ASN A 3 4.68 15.91 3.70
C ASN A 3 5.41 16.54 2.49
N ARG A 4 6.05 15.78 1.59
CA ARG A 4 6.72 16.38 0.40
C ARG A 4 5.98 16.31 -0.94
N ARG A 5 4.87 15.59 -1.02
CA ARG A 5 3.92 15.68 -2.13
C ARG A 5 2.59 16.18 -1.55
N ARG A 6 2.16 17.41 -1.84
CA ARG A 6 0.82 17.89 -1.49
C ARG A 6 0.24 18.75 -2.61
N PRO A 7 -0.83 18.30 -3.27
CA PRO A 7 -1.97 19.14 -3.61
C PRO A 7 -3.04 19.01 -2.51
N ALA A 8 -3.92 20.00 -2.38
CA ALA A 8 -4.98 20.09 -1.36
C ALA A 8 -5.93 18.87 -1.23
N ARG A 9 -5.90 17.93 -2.19
CA ARG A 9 -6.62 16.64 -2.14
C ARG A 9 -6.13 15.70 -1.03
N ASP A 10 -4.89 15.82 -0.55
CA ASP A 10 -4.31 14.85 0.41
C ASP A 10 -4.86 14.94 1.84
N SER A 11 -5.35 16.11 2.29
CA SER A 11 -5.91 16.22 3.65
C SER A 11 -7.30 15.61 3.75
N THR A 12 -8.17 15.88 2.77
CA THR A 12 -9.55 15.36 2.73
C THR A 12 -9.58 13.86 2.50
N TYR A 13 -8.67 13.34 1.67
CA TYR A 13 -8.48 11.90 1.48
C TYR A 13 -8.14 11.20 2.80
N ARG A 14 -7.06 11.62 3.48
CA ARG A 14 -6.62 10.95 4.72
C ARG A 14 -7.62 11.13 5.87
N SER A 15 -8.16 12.32 6.04
CA SER A 15 -9.05 12.63 7.18
C SER A 15 -10.49 12.22 6.98
N ARG A 16 -10.95 11.98 5.74
CA ARG A 16 -12.36 11.66 5.46
C ARG A 16 -12.56 10.39 4.65
N TYR A 17 -11.84 10.18 3.56
CA TYR A 17 -12.05 8.98 2.73
C TYR A 17 -11.66 7.70 3.46
N LEU A 18 -10.48 7.65 4.08
CA LEU A 18 -9.99 6.47 4.82
C LEU A 18 -10.82 6.11 6.07
N HIS A 19 -11.75 6.99 6.46
CA HIS A 19 -12.71 6.77 7.55
C HIS A 19 -14.14 6.61 7.03
N SER A 20 -14.34 6.53 5.71
CA SER A 20 -15.66 6.46 5.09
C SER A 20 -16.17 5.02 4.94
N PRO A 21 -17.50 4.80 4.96
CA PRO A 21 -18.08 3.50 4.64
C PRO A 21 -17.67 2.96 3.27
N ALA A 22 -17.47 3.85 2.28
CA ALA A 22 -17.04 3.48 0.94
C ALA A 22 -15.65 2.81 0.95
N TRP A 23 -14.71 3.35 1.74
CA TRP A 23 -13.40 2.75 1.91
C TRP A 23 -13.47 1.40 2.62
N PHE A 24 -14.22 1.30 3.73
CA PHE A 24 -14.35 0.02 4.44
C PHE A 24 -14.95 -1.07 3.55
N ALA A 25 -16.01 -0.76 2.82
CA ALA A 25 -16.60 -1.68 1.85
C ALA A 25 -15.62 -2.07 0.74
N ARG A 26 -14.83 -1.10 0.20
CA ARG A 26 -13.81 -1.39 -0.82
C ARG A 26 -12.71 -2.29 -0.30
N ARG A 27 -12.24 -2.04 0.94
CA ARG A 27 -11.21 -2.81 1.62
C ARG A 27 -11.67 -4.25 1.83
N ASP A 28 -12.87 -4.44 2.35
CA ASP A 28 -13.40 -5.77 2.64
C ASP A 28 -13.57 -6.58 1.35
N ARG A 29 -14.10 -5.95 0.27
CA ARG A 29 -14.16 -6.58 -1.06
C ARG A 29 -12.78 -6.98 -1.58
N TRP A 30 -11.77 -6.14 -1.43
CA TRP A 30 -10.41 -6.46 -1.89
C TRP A 30 -9.88 -7.73 -1.23
N PHE A 31 -9.99 -7.84 0.09
CA PHE A 31 -9.48 -9.00 0.82
C PHE A 31 -10.21 -10.29 0.46
N LEU A 32 -11.54 -10.24 0.28
CA LEU A 32 -12.32 -11.39 -0.17
C LEU A 32 -11.92 -11.82 -1.59
N GLU A 33 -11.76 -10.86 -2.49
CA GLU A 33 -11.37 -11.11 -3.88
C GLU A 33 -9.95 -11.69 -4.00
N GLU A 34 -9.00 -11.14 -3.23
CA GLU A 34 -7.62 -11.62 -3.21
C GLU A 34 -7.51 -13.05 -2.66
N ASP A 35 -8.22 -13.33 -1.57
CA ASP A 35 -8.28 -14.67 -0.98
C ASP A 35 -8.91 -15.68 -1.96
N HIS A 36 -9.99 -15.31 -2.63
CA HIS A 36 -10.63 -16.15 -3.65
C HIS A 36 -9.72 -16.43 -4.86
N ARG A 37 -8.94 -15.44 -5.30
CA ARG A 37 -8.04 -15.58 -6.47
C ARG A 37 -6.81 -16.44 -6.17
N HIS A 38 -6.28 -16.37 -4.95
CA HIS A 38 -4.95 -16.91 -4.63
C HIS A 38 -4.95 -17.96 -3.50
N GLY A 39 -6.09 -18.20 -2.85
CA GLY A 39 -6.24 -19.12 -1.72
C GLY A 39 -5.61 -18.65 -0.41
N ALA A 40 -4.90 -17.52 -0.42
CA ALA A 40 -4.40 -16.83 0.75
C ALA A 40 -3.97 -15.40 0.40
N VAL A 41 -4.21 -14.45 1.31
CA VAL A 41 -3.69 -13.09 1.19
C VAL A 41 -2.29 -13.01 1.79
N ARG A 42 -1.36 -12.40 1.04
CA ARG A 42 0.04 -12.24 1.47
C ARG A 42 0.47 -10.79 1.46
N CYS A 43 1.35 -10.44 2.41
CA CYS A 43 2.03 -9.16 2.39
C CYS A 43 2.93 -9.08 1.14
N ALA A 44 2.72 -8.08 0.31
CA ALA A 44 3.53 -7.87 -0.90
C ALA A 44 5.01 -7.62 -0.59
N LEU A 45 5.38 -7.18 0.62
CA LEU A 45 6.77 -6.99 0.99
C LEU A 45 7.41 -8.27 1.56
N CYS A 46 6.90 -8.81 2.67
CA CYS A 46 7.56 -9.93 3.35
C CYS A 46 7.05 -11.32 2.95
N LEU A 47 6.05 -11.39 2.06
CA LEU A 47 5.40 -12.62 1.58
C LEU A 47 4.69 -13.46 2.65
N GLY A 48 4.75 -13.05 3.92
CA GLY A 48 3.99 -13.65 5.02
C GLY A 48 2.49 -13.55 4.77
N ALA A 49 1.79 -14.65 5.05
CA ALA A 49 0.33 -14.70 4.95
C ALA A 49 -0.34 -13.83 6.02
N GLY A 50 -1.57 -13.39 5.74
CA GLY A 50 -2.36 -12.62 6.67
C GLY A 50 -3.83 -12.55 6.27
N SER A 51 -4.57 -11.70 6.97
CA SER A 51 -6.00 -11.46 6.72
C SER A 51 -6.29 -9.96 6.80
N ALA A 52 -7.54 -9.57 6.54
CA ALA A 52 -7.98 -8.20 6.76
C ALA A 52 -7.69 -7.68 8.18
N ARG A 53 -7.53 -8.55 9.19
CA ARG A 53 -7.21 -8.14 10.57
C ARG A 53 -5.73 -7.86 10.81
N SER A 54 -4.83 -8.46 10.02
CA SER A 54 -3.38 -8.36 10.21
C SER A 54 -2.66 -7.59 9.10
N LEU A 55 -3.34 -7.36 7.97
CA LEU A 55 -2.84 -6.65 6.81
C LEU A 55 -3.63 -5.35 6.59
N GLU A 56 -2.92 -4.35 6.08
CA GLU A 56 -3.44 -3.08 5.61
C GLU A 56 -3.36 -3.02 4.09
N LEU A 57 -4.25 -2.24 3.47
CA LEU A 57 -4.16 -1.96 2.05
C LEU A 57 -3.34 -0.70 1.81
N HIS A 58 -2.43 -0.81 0.87
CA HIS A 58 -1.60 0.26 0.37
C HIS A 58 -2.06 0.65 -1.04
N HIS A 59 -2.42 1.92 -1.23
CA HIS A 59 -2.73 2.47 -2.54
C HIS A 59 -1.47 2.64 -3.38
N LEU A 60 -1.37 1.88 -4.47
CA LEU A 60 -0.41 2.14 -5.56
C LEU A 60 -0.86 3.37 -6.36
N ASP A 61 -2.17 3.57 -6.45
CA ASP A 61 -2.81 4.70 -7.11
C ASP A 61 -4.14 5.04 -6.43
N TYR A 62 -4.61 6.27 -6.63
CA TYR A 62 -5.86 6.80 -6.07
C TYR A 62 -6.94 7.01 -7.14
N ARG A 63 -6.68 6.58 -8.39
CA ARG A 63 -7.70 6.57 -9.45
C ARG A 63 -8.91 5.77 -8.99
N GLY A 64 -10.11 6.29 -9.24
CA GLY A 64 -11.36 5.68 -8.80
C GLY A 64 -11.91 6.20 -7.47
N VAL A 65 -11.12 6.94 -6.68
CA VAL A 65 -11.62 7.64 -5.48
C VAL A 65 -12.23 8.98 -5.87
N THR A 66 -13.53 9.15 -5.68
CA THR A 66 -14.24 10.40 -6.01
C THR A 66 -15.14 10.84 -4.86
N GLN A 67 -15.12 12.14 -4.54
CA GLN A 67 -16.05 12.77 -3.62
C GLN A 67 -17.29 13.25 -4.38
N THR A 68 -18.47 12.88 -3.91
CA THR A 68 -19.78 13.25 -4.46
C THR A 68 -20.59 14.02 -3.40
N PRO A 69 -21.72 14.66 -3.77
CA PRO A 69 -22.64 15.26 -2.80
C PRO A 69 -23.17 14.28 -1.75
N HIS A 70 -23.23 12.98 -2.07
CA HIS A 70 -23.73 11.92 -1.20
C HIS A 70 -22.62 11.20 -0.40
N GLY A 71 -21.38 11.69 -0.46
CA GLY A 71 -20.23 11.08 0.21
C GLY A 71 -19.18 10.56 -0.76
N TRP A 72 -18.40 9.57 -0.33
CA TRP A 72 -17.29 9.04 -1.12
C TRP A 72 -17.70 7.85 -1.99
N THR A 73 -17.02 7.70 -3.11
CA THR A 73 -17.07 6.51 -3.96
C THR A 73 -15.67 5.92 -4.08
N ALA A 74 -15.60 4.59 -4.11
CA ALA A 74 -14.38 3.80 -4.05
C ALA A 74 -14.37 2.81 -5.23
N HIS A 75 -13.99 3.31 -6.40
CA HIS A 75 -13.89 2.54 -7.65
C HIS A 75 -12.43 2.23 -8.03
N GLU A 76 -11.52 2.21 -7.05
CA GLU A 76 -10.15 1.77 -7.30
C GLU A 76 -10.15 0.33 -7.83
N GLN A 77 -9.39 0.07 -8.88
CA GLN A 77 -9.23 -1.28 -9.40
C GLN A 77 -8.52 -2.16 -8.37
N HIS A 78 -8.68 -3.48 -8.49
CA HIS A 78 -8.00 -4.42 -7.61
C HIS A 78 -6.49 -4.19 -7.56
N ASP A 79 -5.89 -3.96 -8.73
CA ASP A 79 -4.44 -3.74 -8.90
C ASP A 79 -4.00 -2.28 -8.64
N ASP A 80 -4.91 -1.40 -8.22
CA ASP A 80 -4.55 -0.10 -7.63
C ASP A 80 -4.20 -0.23 -6.13
N LEU A 81 -4.43 -1.40 -5.53
CA LEU A 81 -4.24 -1.70 -4.12
C LEU A 81 -3.32 -2.92 -3.93
N THR A 82 -2.61 -2.99 -2.81
CA THR A 82 -1.86 -4.17 -2.40
C THR A 82 -1.86 -4.34 -0.89
N ALA A 83 -1.83 -5.58 -0.41
CA ALA A 83 -1.77 -5.85 1.03
C ALA A 83 -0.35 -5.77 1.59
N LEU A 84 -0.19 -5.16 2.76
CA LEU A 84 1.06 -5.08 3.51
C LEU A 84 0.79 -5.27 5.01
N HIS A 85 1.71 -5.92 5.73
CA HIS A 85 1.71 -5.82 7.18
C HIS A 85 1.95 -4.36 7.62
N PRO A 86 1.40 -3.89 8.75
CA PRO A 86 1.55 -2.50 9.20
C PRO A 86 3.00 -2.01 9.22
N ARG A 87 3.93 -2.85 9.72
CA ARG A 87 5.36 -2.49 9.74
C ARG A 87 5.99 -2.45 8.35
N CYS A 88 5.63 -3.40 7.48
CA CYS A 88 6.06 -3.40 6.09
C CYS A 88 5.55 -2.16 5.34
N HIS A 89 4.29 -1.78 5.60
CA HIS A 89 3.64 -0.61 5.04
C HIS A 89 4.38 0.68 5.43
N GLU A 90 4.76 0.79 6.70
CA GLU A 90 5.57 1.90 7.19
C GLU A 90 6.93 1.98 6.46
N TYR A 91 7.64 0.86 6.29
CA TYR A 91 8.93 0.86 5.59
C TYR A 91 8.82 1.31 4.13
N VAL A 92 7.77 0.91 3.41
CA VAL A 92 7.50 1.38 2.05
C VAL A 92 7.34 2.90 2.04
N HIS A 93 6.50 3.43 2.93
CA HIS A 93 6.32 4.88 3.04
C HIS A 93 7.60 5.62 3.42
N GLN A 94 8.36 5.12 4.39
CA GLN A 94 9.63 5.74 4.81
C GLN A 94 10.65 5.76 3.66
N LEU A 95 10.73 4.72 2.84
CA LEU A 95 11.64 4.69 1.70
C LEU A 95 11.22 5.68 0.62
N ILE A 96 9.94 5.70 0.24
CA ILE A 96 9.41 6.67 -0.74
C ILE A 96 9.63 8.10 -0.25
N GLU A 97 9.47 8.36 1.05
CA GLU A 97 9.62 9.68 1.64
C GLU A 97 11.08 10.18 1.61
N ARG A 98 12.04 9.27 1.81
CA ARG A 98 13.47 9.59 1.90
C ARG A 98 14.15 9.68 0.53
N ASP A 99 13.70 8.90 -0.45
CA ASP A 99 14.28 8.87 -1.78
C ASP A 99 13.63 9.93 -2.69
N ARG A 100 14.38 10.97 -3.05
CA ARG A 100 13.89 12.08 -3.90
C ARG A 100 13.38 11.63 -5.27
N ALA A 101 13.96 10.59 -5.86
CA ALA A 101 13.50 10.07 -7.14
C ALA A 101 12.13 9.41 -6.99
N LEU A 102 11.97 8.57 -5.97
CA LEU A 102 10.68 7.94 -5.66
C LEU A 102 9.63 8.97 -5.20
N SER A 103 10.07 10.00 -4.45
CA SER A 103 9.20 11.02 -3.85
C SER A 103 8.81 12.15 -4.80
N GLY A 104 9.45 12.29 -5.97
CA GLY A 104 9.23 13.47 -6.83
C GLY A 104 9.23 13.21 -8.32
N PHE A 105 9.98 12.22 -8.83
CA PHE A 105 10.27 12.09 -10.26
C PHE A 105 9.54 10.97 -10.98
N VAL A 106 8.86 10.10 -10.24
CA VAL A 106 8.08 8.99 -10.81
C VAL A 106 6.64 9.01 -10.34
N SER A 107 5.76 8.31 -11.06
CA SER A 107 4.36 8.13 -10.64
C SER A 107 4.26 7.46 -9.26
N ARG A 108 3.14 7.64 -8.55
CA ARG A 108 2.92 6.99 -7.24
C ARG A 108 2.99 5.47 -7.32
N ARG A 109 2.42 4.89 -8.38
CA ARG A 109 2.50 3.45 -8.65
C ARG A 109 3.94 3.00 -8.82
N THR A 110 4.68 3.68 -9.69
CA THR A 110 6.09 3.38 -9.95
C THR A 110 6.91 3.50 -8.66
N ALA A 111 6.68 4.55 -7.87
CA ALA A 111 7.36 4.75 -6.60
C ALA A 111 7.12 3.59 -5.63
N SER A 112 5.86 3.14 -5.50
CA SER A 112 5.46 2.08 -4.58
C SER A 112 5.99 0.72 -5.01
N ILE A 113 5.88 0.37 -6.29
CA ILE A 113 6.43 -0.87 -6.85
C ILE A 113 7.96 -0.90 -6.67
N GLN A 114 8.66 0.19 -7.00
CA GLN A 114 10.11 0.25 -6.84
C GLN A 114 10.53 0.20 -5.37
N ALA A 115 9.80 0.85 -4.46
CA ALA A 115 10.08 0.79 -3.04
C ALA A 115 9.91 -0.63 -2.47
N ILE A 116 8.82 -1.32 -2.83
CA ILE A 116 8.58 -2.71 -2.42
C ILE A 116 9.70 -3.61 -2.95
N ALA A 117 10.03 -3.54 -4.24
CA ALA A 117 11.08 -4.35 -4.85
C ALA A 117 12.46 -4.13 -4.20
N ARG A 118 12.83 -2.87 -3.91
CA ARG A 118 14.10 -2.56 -3.23
C ARG A 118 14.15 -3.10 -1.80
N LEU A 119 13.04 -3.03 -1.07
CA LEU A 119 12.96 -3.55 0.28
C LEU A 119 12.98 -5.09 0.29
N GLN A 120 12.30 -5.74 -0.67
CA GLN A 120 12.39 -7.20 -0.87
C GLN A 120 13.84 -7.64 -1.10
N ALA A 121 14.55 -6.97 -2.02
CA ALA A 121 15.96 -7.27 -2.29
C ALA A 121 16.84 -7.07 -1.04
N LYS A 122 16.57 -6.05 -0.22
CA LYS A 122 17.29 -5.83 1.04
C LYS A 122 17.02 -6.93 2.07
N ILE A 123 15.77 -7.39 2.18
CA ILE A 123 15.41 -8.50 3.08
C ILE A 123 16.08 -9.79 2.65
N ALA A 124 16.02 -10.14 1.35
CA ALA A 124 16.65 -11.35 0.81
C ALA A 124 18.15 -11.39 1.12
N ARG A 125 18.87 -10.29 0.84
CA ARG A 125 20.30 -10.17 1.16
C ARG A 125 20.61 -10.31 2.65
N TYR A 126 19.74 -9.82 3.52
CA TYR A 126 19.93 -9.95 4.96
C TYR A 126 19.72 -11.40 5.43
N ILE A 127 18.74 -12.10 4.86
CA ILE A 127 18.50 -13.52 5.13
C ILE A 127 19.69 -14.36 4.68
N GLU A 128 20.15 -14.17 3.45
CA GLU A 128 21.33 -14.87 2.89
C GLU A 128 22.56 -14.69 3.79
N ALA A 129 22.91 -13.45 4.14
CA ALA A 129 24.04 -13.16 5.01
C ALA A 129 23.90 -13.74 6.43
N SER A 130 22.66 -13.88 6.93
CA SER A 130 22.41 -14.46 8.26
C SER A 130 22.52 -15.99 8.26
N LEU A 131 22.25 -16.64 7.12
CA LEU A 131 22.39 -18.08 6.95
C LEU A 131 23.85 -18.50 6.78
N GLU A 132 24.68 -17.66 6.12
CA GLU A 132 26.12 -17.89 5.95
C GLU A 132 26.92 -17.79 7.27
N GLN A 133 26.34 -17.20 8.31
CA GLN A 133 26.97 -17.01 9.62
C GLN A 133 26.65 -18.13 10.64
N GLN A 134 25.87 -19.14 10.23
CA GLN A 134 25.52 -20.32 11.04
C GLN A 134 26.33 -21.54 10.60
#